data_AF-G0L3H6-F1
#
_entry.id   AF-G0L3H6-F1
#
_cell.length_a   1.000
_cell.length_b   1.000
_cell.length_c   1.000
_cell.angle_alpha   90.00
_cell.angle_beta   90.00
_cell.angle_gamma   90.00
#
_symmetry.space_group_name_H-M   'P 1'
#
loop_
_entity.id
_entity.type
_entity.pdbx_description
1 polymer ?
#
loop_
_entity_poly.entity_id
_entity_poly.type
_entity_poly.pdbx_seq_one_letter_code
_entity_poly.pdbx_strand_id
1 'polypeptide(L)'
;MIENIIHNNENLNVSLNKKKIEVSGYFSDGSRAFLLNYGIFEETSIKIYDFKVFRKREGLGTNVLTEFELCSKKNGFKKIFGELTNNPDYSPPEVLIGFYSKMGFDVRPKKRGMQYAEISKNI
;
A
#
# COMPACT_ATOMS: atom_id res chain seq x y z
N MET A 1 -14.35 -12.57 7.80
CA MET A 1 -15.27 -11.54 7.31
C MET A 1 -14.55 -10.88 6.15
N ILE A 2 -15.02 -11.16 4.93
CA ILE A 2 -14.49 -10.61 3.69
C ILE A 2 -15.27 -9.31 3.51
N GLU A 3 -14.62 -8.17 3.69
CA GLU A 3 -15.22 -6.88 3.35
C GLU A 3 -14.84 -6.59 1.89
N ASN A 4 -15.86 -6.41 1.05
CA ASN A 4 -15.68 -5.96 -0.33
C ASN A 4 -15.11 -4.55 -0.28
N ILE A 5 -13.84 -4.43 -0.62
CA ILE A 5 -13.17 -3.16 -0.77
C ILE A 5 -12.94 -2.97 -2.26
N ILE A 6 -13.42 -1.81 -2.76
CA ILE A 6 -13.26 -1.22 -4.10
C ILE A 6 -14.52 -1.28 -5.00
N HIS A 7 -15.18 -0.12 -5.11
CA HIS A 7 -16.03 0.27 -6.24
C HIS A 7 -15.12 0.71 -7.40
N ASN A 8 -14.91 -0.16 -8.40
CA ASN A 8 -14.60 0.22 -9.79
C ASN A 8 -14.61 -1.05 -10.66
N ASN A 9 -15.64 -1.18 -11.52
CA ASN A 9 -15.83 -1.94 -12.77
C ASN A 9 -15.05 -3.25 -13.11
N GLU A 10 -14.27 -3.84 -12.21
CA GLU A 10 -13.65 -5.14 -12.38
C GLU A 10 -13.90 -5.96 -11.11
N ASN A 11 -14.49 -7.14 -11.26
CA ASN A 11 -14.78 -8.07 -10.18
C ASN A 11 -13.46 -8.51 -9.50
N LEU A 12 -13.08 -7.78 -8.45
CA LEU A 12 -11.85 -7.97 -7.71
C LEU A 12 -12.15 -8.62 -6.35
N ASN A 13 -11.58 -9.79 -6.12
CA ASN A 13 -11.71 -10.53 -4.87
C ASN A 13 -10.58 -10.13 -3.92
N VAL A 14 -10.92 -9.52 -2.78
CA VAL A 14 -9.96 -9.11 -1.76
C VAL A 14 -9.90 -10.16 -0.65
N SER A 15 -8.69 -10.53 -0.24
CA SER A 15 -8.44 -11.43 0.88
C SER A 15 -7.48 -10.81 1.89
N LEU A 16 -7.74 -11.04 3.17
CA LEU A 16 -6.87 -10.67 4.29
C LEU A 16 -6.26 -11.92 4.89
N ASN A 17 -4.94 -12.03 4.83
CA ASN A 17 -4.19 -13.05 5.55
C ASN A 17 -3.78 -12.49 6.93
N LYS A 18 -4.59 -12.80 7.95
CA LYS A 18 -4.38 -12.34 9.33
C LYS A 18 -3.07 -12.83 9.97
N LYS A 19 -2.50 -13.95 9.51
CA LYS A 19 -1.23 -14.47 10.05
C LYS A 19 -0.02 -13.68 9.54
N LYS A 20 -0.13 -13.09 8.34
CA LYS A 20 0.96 -12.36 7.68
C LYS A 20 0.73 -10.86 7.63
N ILE A 21 -0.44 -10.37 8.06
CA ILE A 21 -0.85 -8.96 7.95
C ILE A 21 -0.68 -8.50 6.49
N GLU A 22 -1.27 -9.30 5.60
CA GLU A 22 -1.18 -9.16 4.14
C GLU A 22 -2.59 -9.00 3.58
N VAL A 23 -2.80 -7.98 2.76
CA VAL A 23 -4.00 -7.83 1.92
C VAL A 23 -3.62 -8.11 0.48
N SER A 24 -4.41 -8.94 -0.20
CA SER A 24 -4.20 -9.21 -1.62
C SER A 24 -5.51 -9.17 -2.38
N GLY A 25 -5.45 -8.66 -3.59
CA GLY A 25 -6.56 -8.62 -4.53
C GLY A 25 -6.29 -9.51 -5.73
N TYR A 26 -7.32 -10.17 -6.23
CA TYR A 26 -7.27 -11.00 -7.44
C TYR A 26 -8.40 -10.63 -8.39
N PHE A 27 -8.11 -10.60 -9.69
CA PHE A 27 -9.14 -10.47 -10.72
C PHE A 27 -9.93 -11.79 -10.85
N SER A 28 -11.07 -11.73 -11.53
CA SER A 28 -11.92 -12.91 -11.75
C SER A 28 -11.27 -14.03 -12.55
N ASP A 29 -10.25 -13.71 -13.36
CA ASP A 29 -9.43 -14.68 -14.08
C ASP A 29 -8.39 -15.40 -13.18
N GLY A 30 -8.37 -15.08 -11.88
CA GLY A 30 -7.43 -15.63 -10.90
C GLY A 30 -6.05 -14.95 -10.89
N SER A 31 -5.80 -13.99 -11.78
CA SER A 31 -4.55 -13.24 -11.79
C SER A 31 -4.49 -12.25 -10.61
N ARG A 32 -3.29 -12.08 -10.04
CA ARG A 32 -3.07 -11.20 -8.89
C ARG A 32 -3.14 -9.74 -9.33
N ALA A 33 -3.97 -8.95 -8.65
CA ALA A 33 -4.15 -7.53 -8.94
C ALA A 33 -3.21 -6.67 -8.09
N PHE A 34 -3.16 -6.92 -6.78
CA PHE A 34 -2.26 -6.24 -5.85
C PHE A 34 -1.85 -7.11 -4.67
N LEU A 35 -0.80 -6.66 -3.99
CA LEU A 35 -0.31 -7.16 -2.72
C LEU A 35 0.07 -5.97 -1.84
N LEU A 36 -0.46 -5.92 -0.62
CA LEU A 36 -0.10 -4.96 0.41
C LEU A 36 0.30 -5.71 1.69
N ASN A 37 1.57 -5.66 2.05
CA ASN A 37 2.09 -6.16 3.31
C ASN A 37 2.27 -5.01 4.27
N TYR A 38 1.71 -5.13 5.47
CA TYR A 38 1.82 -4.11 6.50
C TYR A 38 2.08 -4.73 7.87
N GLY A 39 2.41 -3.90 8.84
CA GLY A 39 2.48 -4.29 10.24
C GLY A 39 2.08 -3.15 11.14
N ILE A 40 1.57 -3.50 12.31
CA ILE A 40 1.28 -2.52 13.35
C ILE A 40 2.59 -2.24 14.07
N PHE A 41 2.96 -0.97 14.15
CA PHE A 41 4.15 -0.51 14.82
C PHE A 41 3.74 0.56 15.81
N GLU A 42 4.13 0.39 17.08
CA GLU A 42 3.53 1.15 18.19
C GLU A 42 1.99 0.93 18.23
N GLU A 43 1.34 1.43 19.27
CA GLU A 43 -0.11 1.21 19.43
C GLU A 43 -0.96 1.96 18.39
N THR A 44 -0.39 2.93 17.68
CA THR A 44 -1.15 3.87 16.84
C THR A 44 -0.59 4.09 15.43
N SER A 45 0.45 3.36 15.02
CA SER A 45 1.05 3.51 13.69
C SER A 45 1.02 2.21 12.88
N ILE A 46 0.92 2.35 11.56
CA ILE A 46 1.02 1.23 10.61
C ILE A 46 2.21 1.43 9.70
N LYS A 47 3.04 0.39 9.57
CA LYS A 47 4.14 0.32 8.61
C LYS A 47 3.71 -0.45 7.36
N ILE A 48 3.85 0.15 6.18
CA ILE A 48 3.81 -0.56 4.89
C ILE A 48 5.20 -1.12 4.62
N TYR A 49 5.28 -2.45 4.43
CA TYR A 49 6.52 -3.15 4.10
C TYR A 49 6.68 -3.38 2.61
N ASP A 50 5.58 -3.73 1.94
CA ASP A 50 5.56 -4.00 0.51
C ASP A 50 4.20 -3.60 -0.06
N PHE A 51 4.22 -2.91 -1.20
CA PHE A 51 3.02 -2.60 -1.94
C PHE A 51 3.29 -2.78 -3.44
N LYS A 52 2.74 -3.86 -4.01
CA LYS A 52 2.86 -4.20 -5.42
C LYS A 52 1.50 -4.14 -6.09
N VAL A 53 1.47 -3.49 -7.24
CA VAL A 53 0.32 -3.50 -8.15
C VAL A 53 0.78 -4.11 -9.47
N PHE A 54 0.11 -5.19 -9.88
CA PHE A 54 0.56 -6.02 -10.99
C PHE A 54 0.01 -5.55 -12.35
N ARG A 55 -1.09 -4.78 -12.36
CA ARG A 55 -1.58 -4.06 -13.55
C ARG A 55 -1.46 -2.54 -13.34
N LYS A 56 -0.54 -1.91 -14.06
CA LYS A 56 -0.30 -0.46 -13.97
C LYS A 56 -1.35 0.30 -14.81
N ARG A 57 -1.74 1.50 -14.33
CA ARG A 57 -2.53 2.55 -15.04
C ARG A 57 -4.06 2.48 -15.00
N GLU A 58 -4.65 1.78 -14.04
CA GLU A 58 -6.12 1.72 -13.84
C GLU A 58 -6.59 2.38 -12.53
N GLY A 59 -5.73 3.19 -11.90
CA GLY A 59 -6.04 3.79 -10.60
C GLY A 59 -6.05 2.82 -9.42
N LEU A 60 -5.86 1.51 -9.66
CA LEU A 60 -5.87 0.46 -8.63
C LEU A 60 -4.94 0.77 -7.45
N GLY A 61 -3.72 1.25 -7.72
CA GLY A 61 -2.78 1.62 -6.66
C GLY A 61 -3.30 2.72 -5.73
N THR A 62 -3.95 3.73 -6.31
CA THR A 62 -4.60 4.81 -5.57
C THR A 62 -5.79 4.29 -4.77
N ASN A 63 -6.66 3.49 -5.40
CA ASN A 63 -7.85 2.95 -4.75
C ASN A 63 -7.49 2.08 -3.54
N VAL A 64 -6.55 1.14 -3.70
CA VAL A 64 -6.10 0.26 -2.61
C VAL A 64 -5.53 1.07 -1.45
N LEU A 65 -4.69 2.06 -1.74
CA LEU A 65 -4.05 2.85 -0.69
C LEU A 65 -5.05 3.80 0.02
N THR A 66 -6.01 4.37 -0.71
CA THR A 66 -7.10 5.18 -0.12
C THR A 66 -7.96 4.34 0.82
N GLU A 67 -8.37 3.15 0.39
CA GLU A 67 -9.20 2.27 1.22
C GLU A 67 -8.44 1.74 2.44
N PHE A 68 -7.15 1.44 2.26
CA PHE A 68 -6.27 1.09 3.38
C PHE A 68 -6.16 2.24 4.39
N GLU A 69 -6.03 3.49 3.93
CA GLU A 69 -6.06 4.68 4.78
C GLU A 69 -7.40 4.80 5.54
N LEU A 70 -8.54 4.68 4.86
CA LEU A 70 -9.86 4.74 5.49
C LEU A 70 -10.04 3.65 6.54
N CYS A 71 -9.63 2.42 6.24
CA CYS A 71 -9.68 1.30 7.19
C CYS A 71 -8.77 1.56 8.39
N SER A 72 -7.55 2.08 8.16
CA SER A 72 -6.61 2.42 9.22
C SER A 72 -7.19 3.47 10.19
N LYS A 73 -7.80 4.54 9.66
CA LYS A 73 -8.47 5.57 10.48
C LYS A 73 -9.63 4.98 11.29
N LYS A 74 -10.48 4.16 10.67
CA LYS A 74 -11.62 3.51 11.34
C LYS A 74 -11.18 2.62 12.51
N ASN A 75 -9.97 2.05 12.44
CA ASN A 75 -9.39 1.23 13.49
C ASN A 75 -8.55 2.02 14.51
N GLY A 76 -8.57 3.36 14.46
CA GLY A 76 -7.93 4.22 15.45
C GLY A 76 -6.43 4.48 15.23
N PHE A 77 -5.87 4.05 14.09
CA PHE A 77 -4.50 4.39 13.74
C PHE A 77 -4.38 5.85 13.33
N LYS A 78 -3.27 6.48 13.69
CA LYS A 78 -3.00 7.91 13.51
C LYS A 78 -1.97 8.19 12.43
N LYS A 79 -1.18 7.18 12.04
CA LYS A 79 -0.07 7.35 11.11
C LYS A 79 0.16 6.12 10.27
N ILE A 80 0.43 6.34 8.98
CA ILE A 80 0.98 5.35 8.07
C ILE A 80 2.41 5.76 7.74
N PHE A 81 3.35 4.81 7.72
CA PHE A 81 4.71 5.04 7.27
C PHE A 81 5.25 3.85 6.48
N GLY A 82 6.34 4.05 5.75
CA GLY A 82 6.95 3.01 4.92
C GLY A 82 8.32 3.41 4.43
N GLU A 83 9.06 2.45 3.90
CA GLU A 83 10.41 2.66 3.38
C GLU A 83 10.46 2.27 1.90
N LEU A 84 10.91 3.19 1.05
CA LEU A 84 11.07 2.94 -0.38
C LEU A 84 12.50 2.45 -0.64
N THR A 85 12.60 1.27 -1.26
CA THR A 85 13.87 0.60 -1.54
C THR A 85 14.09 0.43 -3.03
N ASN A 86 15.37 0.44 -3.42
CA ASN A 86 15.79 0.07 -4.76
C ASN A 86 15.71 -1.45 -4.89
N ASN A 87 14.67 -1.94 -5.58
CA ASN A 87 14.47 -3.34 -5.91
C ASN A 87 14.05 -3.42 -7.39
N PRO A 88 14.63 -4.34 -8.19
CA PRO A 88 14.24 -4.53 -9.59
C PRO A 88 12.75 -4.87 -9.79
N ASP A 89 12.07 -5.42 -8.78
CA ASP A 89 10.64 -5.71 -8.81
C ASP A 89 9.75 -4.45 -8.65
N TYR A 90 10.34 -3.32 -8.26
CA TYR A 90 9.61 -2.09 -7.98
C TYR A 90 9.70 -1.09 -9.13
N SER A 91 8.75 -0.15 -9.15
CA SER A 91 8.84 0.97 -10.09
C SER A 91 10.04 1.86 -9.74
N PRO A 92 10.60 2.59 -10.73
CA PRO A 92 11.74 3.48 -10.50
C PRO A 92 11.47 4.49 -9.37
N PRO A 93 12.52 4.94 -8.64
CA PRO A 93 12.39 5.87 -7.51
C PRO A 93 11.55 7.10 -7.79
N GLU A 94 11.75 7.76 -8.93
CA GLU A 94 11.00 8.95 -9.33
C GLU A 94 9.49 8.69 -9.46
N VAL A 95 9.10 7.49 -9.93
CA VAL A 95 7.70 7.10 -10.08
C VAL A 95 7.07 6.87 -8.71
N LEU A 96 7.76 6.17 -7.81
CA LEU A 96 7.24 5.88 -6.47
C LEU A 96 7.18 7.14 -5.60
N ILE A 97 8.21 7.99 -5.63
CA ILE A 97 8.21 9.29 -4.95
C ILE A 97 7.03 10.14 -5.46
N GLY A 98 6.86 10.23 -6.79
CA GLY A 98 5.76 10.98 -7.39
C GLY A 98 4.39 10.43 -7.02
N PHE A 99 4.23 9.09 -6.99
CA PHE A 99 3.00 8.43 -6.58
C PHE A 99 2.64 8.75 -5.12
N TYR A 100 3.54 8.50 -4.17
CA TYR A 100 3.26 8.74 -2.76
C TYR A 100 3.08 10.23 -2.43
N SER A 101 3.83 11.12 -3.07
CA SER A 101 3.64 12.57 -2.91
C SER A 101 2.24 13.01 -3.37
N LYS A 102 1.76 12.49 -4.51
CA LYS A 102 0.39 12.77 -5.00
C LYS A 102 -0.70 12.21 -4.07
N MET A 103 -0.41 11.12 -3.36
CA MET A 103 -1.29 10.54 -2.34
C MET A 103 -1.24 11.31 -1.01
N GLY A 104 -0.46 12.39 -0.92
CA GLY A 104 -0.35 13.24 0.27
C GLY A 104 0.58 12.69 1.35
N PHE A 105 1.50 11.78 1.01
CA PHE A 105 2.57 11.37 1.92
C PHE A 105 3.69 12.41 1.90
N ASP A 106 4.23 12.69 3.08
CA ASP A 106 5.55 13.30 3.21
C ASP A 106 6.61 12.27 2.81
N VAL A 107 7.43 12.62 1.81
CA VAL A 107 8.47 11.73 1.26
C VAL A 107 9.82 12.34 1.57
N ARG A 108 10.55 11.72 2.51
CA ARG A 108 11.86 12.20 2.95
C ARG A 108 12.97 11.35 2.36
N PRO A 109 13.98 11.94 1.69
CA PRO A 109 15.14 11.20 1.26
C PRO A 109 15.83 10.50 2.43
N LYS A 110 16.18 9.24 2.26
CA LYS A 110 16.84 8.43 3.29
C LYS A 110 17.85 7.54 2.59
N LYS A 111 19.14 7.67 2.93
CA LYS A 111 20.19 6.84 2.35
C LYS A 111 20.67 5.83 3.38
N ARG A 112 20.04 4.65 3.40
CA ARG A 112 20.44 3.55 4.28
C ARG A 112 20.30 2.21 3.55
N GLY A 113 21.44 1.61 3.20
CA GLY A 113 21.46 0.38 2.41
C GLY A 113 20.70 0.55 1.09
N MET A 114 19.71 -0.30 0.83
CA MET A 114 18.87 -0.22 -0.37
C MET A 114 17.74 0.82 -0.27
N GLN A 115 17.51 1.44 0.89
CA GLN A 115 16.49 2.47 1.07
C GLN A 115 16.97 3.78 0.45
N TYR A 116 16.09 4.43 -0.32
CA TYR A 116 16.33 5.76 -0.90
C TYR A 116 15.38 6.83 -0.36
N ALA A 117 14.23 6.45 0.20
CA ALA A 117 13.30 7.38 0.82
C ALA A 117 12.45 6.71 1.92
N GLU A 118 11.93 7.52 2.82
CA GLU A 118 10.89 7.16 3.79
C GLU A 118 9.62 7.92 3.43
N ILE A 119 8.47 7.25 3.54
CA ILE A 119 7.15 7.86 3.38
C ILE A 119 6.44 7.90 4.72
N SER A 120 5.71 8.97 4.98
CA SER A 120 4.81 9.02 6.12
C SER A 120 3.60 9.92 5.87
N LYS A 121 2.46 9.56 6.46
CA LYS A 121 1.22 10.33 6.40
C LYS A 121 0.48 10.22 7.72
N ASN A 122 0.10 11.35 8.30
CA ASN A 122 -0.85 11.37 9.40
C ASN A 122 -2.24 11.15 8.82
N ILE A 123 -3.01 10.28 9.45
CA ILE A 123 -4.32 9.83 8.96
C ILE A 123 -5.41 10.09 10.00
#